data_AF-A0A6N3J777-F1
#
_entry.id   AF-A0A6N3J777-F1
#
_cell.length_a   1.000
_cell.length_b   1.000
_cell.length_c   1.000
_cell.angle_alpha   90.00
_cell.angle_beta   90.00
_cell.angle_gamma   90.00
#
_symmetry.space_group_name_H-M   'P 1'
#
loop_
_entity.id
_entity.type
_entity.pdbx_description
1 polymer ?
#
loop_
_entity_poly.entity_id
_entity_poly.type
_entity_poly.pdbx_seq_one_letter_code
_entity_poly.pdbx_strand_id
1 'polypeptide(L)'
;MLTVLRRPDMDKHLSMATSDVPATEGLVLIIADLKSMHKNALAKGLGHAANLYRGQILGMRTLALYVMHDGPAFDALNAAYDEMWKAQLEATEEGRV
;
A
#
# COMPACT_ATOMS: atom_id res chain seq x y z
N MET A 1 -28.73 12.09 6.44
CA MET A 1 -27.64 12.75 7.18
C MET A 1 -27.13 11.74 8.21
N LEU A 2 -26.05 11.01 7.87
CA LEU A 2 -25.43 10.06 8.79
C LEU A 2 -24.63 10.85 9.82
N THR A 3 -25.18 11.03 11.01
CA THR A 3 -24.52 11.72 12.11
C THR A 3 -23.29 10.91 12.54
N VAL A 4 -22.14 11.54 12.33
CA VAL A 4 -20.79 11.08 12.57
C VAL A 4 -20.62 10.46 13.97
N LEU A 5 -20.33 9.16 14.01
CA LEU A 5 -19.76 8.46 15.17
C LEU A 5 -18.27 8.85 15.34
N ARG A 6 -17.95 10.15 15.51
CA ARG A 6 -16.61 10.54 15.98
C ARG A 6 -16.61 10.39 17.49
N ARG A 7 -15.86 9.40 17.99
CA ARG A 7 -15.54 9.31 19.41
C ARG A 7 -14.46 10.35 19.72
N PRO A 8 -14.70 11.32 20.61
CA PRO A 8 -13.71 12.34 20.97
C PRO A 8 -12.37 11.77 21.47
N ASP A 9 -12.38 10.56 22.04
CA ASP A 9 -11.16 9.87 22.46
C ASP A 9 -10.27 9.44 21.28
N MET A 10 -10.85 9.12 20.13
CA MET A 10 -10.07 8.77 18.94
C MET A 10 -9.27 9.96 18.41
N ASP A 11 -9.82 11.18 18.50
CA ASP A 11 -9.12 12.38 18.01
C ASP A 11 -7.85 12.67 18.84
N LYS A 12 -7.84 12.35 20.15
CA LYS A 12 -6.64 12.43 21.00
C LYS A 12 -5.59 11.36 20.65
N HIS A 13 -6.03 10.13 20.38
CA HIS A 13 -5.11 9.05 19.99
C HIS A 13 -4.53 9.27 18.58
N LEU A 14 -5.33 9.82 17.66
CA LEU A 14 -4.87 10.22 16.33
C LEU A 14 -3.91 11.40 16.39
N SER A 15 -4.19 12.41 17.24
CA SER A 15 -3.31 13.57 17.45
C SER A 15 -1.96 13.24 18.09
N MET A 16 -1.82 12.08 18.75
CA MET A 16 -0.53 11.59 19.27
C MET A 16 0.25 10.75 18.26
N ALA A 17 -0.41 10.17 17.27
CA ALA A 17 0.22 9.38 16.21
C ALA A 17 0.89 10.26 15.13
N THR A 18 0.67 11.57 15.18
CA THR A 18 1.19 12.55 14.21
C THR A 18 2.51 13.20 14.65
N SER A 19 3.30 12.59 15.55
CA SER A 19 4.68 13.06 15.75
C SER A 19 5.45 12.78 14.46
N ASP A 20 5.75 13.86 13.74
CA ASP A 20 6.24 13.89 12.37
C ASP A 20 7.47 12.99 12.14
N VAL A 21 7.45 12.23 11.03
CA VAL A 21 8.58 11.57 10.33
C VAL A 21 8.77 10.02 10.43
N PRO A 22 8.55 9.27 11.53
CA PRO A 22 8.89 7.83 11.55
C PRO A 22 7.94 6.91 10.77
N ALA A 23 6.65 7.27 10.68
CA ALA A 23 5.64 6.42 10.03
C ALA A 23 5.84 6.36 8.50
N THR A 24 6.36 7.44 7.91
CA THR A 24 6.57 7.56 6.45
C THR A 24 7.82 6.82 6.01
N GLU A 25 8.92 6.88 6.77
CA GLU A 25 10.16 6.15 6.45
C GLU A 25 9.96 4.63 6.54
N GLY A 26 9.31 4.16 7.62
CA GLY A 26 8.96 2.74 7.77
C GLY A 26 8.06 2.23 6.64
N LEU A 27 7.11 3.06 6.21
CA LEU A 27 6.23 2.72 5.08
C LEU A 27 7.00 2.61 3.76
N VAL A 28 7.94 3.52 3.49
CA VAL A 28 8.77 3.47 2.27
C VAL A 28 9.58 2.16 2.20
N LEU A 29 10.15 1.71 3.33
CA LEU A 29 10.87 0.44 3.39
C LEU A 29 9.96 -0.76 3.10
N ILE A 30 8.77 -0.78 3.71
CA ILE A 30 7.77 -1.84 3.48
C ILE A 30 7.34 -1.89 2.01
N ILE A 31 7.08 -0.73 1.39
CA ILE A 31 6.73 -0.64 -0.03
C ILE A 31 7.88 -1.17 -0.90
N ALA A 32 9.12 -0.78 -0.62
CA ALA A 32 10.29 -1.24 -1.37
C ALA A 32 10.46 -2.77 -1.30
N ASP A 33 10.32 -3.36 -0.11
CA ASP A 33 10.40 -4.81 0.09
C ASP A 33 9.29 -5.54 -0.67
N LEU A 34 8.05 -5.07 -0.57
CA LEU A 34 6.90 -5.67 -1.28
C LEU A 34 7.07 -5.61 -2.80
N LYS A 35 7.56 -4.48 -3.33
CA LYS A 35 7.88 -4.35 -4.76
C LYS A 35 8.99 -5.32 -5.18
N SER A 36 10.04 -5.44 -4.37
CA SER A 36 11.14 -6.37 -4.63
C SER A 36 10.66 -7.82 -4.66
N MET A 37 9.87 -8.22 -3.66
CA MET A 37 9.27 -9.57 -3.59
C MET A 37 8.32 -9.85 -4.75
N HIS A 38 7.51 -8.87 -5.14
CA HIS A 38 6.62 -8.97 -6.31
C HIS A 38 7.41 -9.18 -7.60
N LYS A 39 8.44 -8.36 -7.84
CA LYS A 39 9.31 -8.50 -9.02
C LYS A 39 10.00 -9.87 -9.06
N ASN A 40 10.49 -10.34 -7.91
CA ASN A 40 11.11 -11.67 -7.81
C ASN A 40 10.09 -12.80 -8.06
N ALA A 41 8.86 -12.66 -7.56
CA ALA A 41 7.80 -13.63 -7.80
C ALA A 41 7.43 -13.70 -9.30
N LEU A 42 7.29 -12.55 -9.96
CA LEU A 42 7.07 -12.49 -11.41
C LEU A 42 8.23 -13.13 -12.20
N ALA A 43 9.48 -12.86 -11.82
CA ALA A 43 10.65 -13.44 -12.47
C ALA A 43 10.71 -14.99 -12.34
N LYS A 44 10.07 -15.55 -11.31
CA LYS A 44 9.99 -16.99 -11.05
C LYS A 44 8.71 -17.64 -11.60
N GLY A 45 7.85 -16.89 -12.28
CA GLY A 45 6.56 -17.41 -12.76
C GLY A 45 5.52 -17.64 -11.65
N LEU A 46 5.71 -17.05 -10.48
CA LEU A 46 4.84 -17.25 -9.30
C LEU A 46 3.73 -16.18 -9.25
N GLY A 47 2.81 -16.23 -10.22
CA GLY A 47 1.76 -15.19 -10.41
C GLY A 47 0.83 -15.04 -9.21
N HIS A 48 0.52 -16.14 -8.53
CA HIS A 48 -0.26 -16.08 -7.29
C HIS A 48 0.47 -15.30 -6.18
N ALA A 49 1.76 -15.58 -5.98
CA ALA A 49 2.57 -14.87 -4.98
C ALA A 49 2.74 -13.38 -5.35
N ALA A 50 2.96 -13.07 -6.63
CA ALA A 50 3.02 -11.70 -7.13
C ALA A 50 1.71 -10.93 -6.82
N ASN A 51 0.56 -11.58 -7.03
CA ASN A 51 -0.75 -11.00 -6.69
C ASN A 51 -0.95 -10.80 -5.19
N LEU A 52 -0.43 -11.69 -4.32
CA LEU A 52 -0.50 -11.52 -2.87
C LEU A 52 0.24 -10.24 -2.43
N TYR A 53 1.47 -10.02 -2.90
CA TYR A 53 2.23 -8.81 -2.55
C TYR A 53 1.56 -7.53 -3.04
N ARG A 54 0.99 -7.55 -4.26
CA ARG A 54 0.19 -6.42 -4.78
C ARG A 54 -1.08 -6.19 -3.95
N GLY A 55 -1.73 -7.27 -3.51
CA GLY A 55 -2.89 -7.22 -2.61
C GLY A 55 -2.56 -6.59 -1.24
N GLN A 56 -1.36 -6.81 -0.72
CA GLN A 56 -0.91 -6.17 0.52
C GLN A 56 -0.75 -4.65 0.37
N ILE A 57 -0.18 -4.19 -0.75
CA ILE A 57 -0.11 -2.74 -1.07
C ILE A 57 -1.52 -2.15 -1.19
N LEU A 58 -2.45 -2.86 -1.84
CA LEU A 58 -3.85 -2.43 -1.94
C LEU A 58 -4.50 -2.28 -0.55
N GLY A 59 -4.31 -3.27 0.33
CA GLY A 59 -4.84 -3.23 1.70
C GLY A 59 -4.29 -2.06 2.51
N MET A 60 -2.97 -1.81 2.44
CA MET A 60 -2.35 -0.65 3.09
C MET A 60 -2.85 0.68 2.50
N ARG A 61 -3.04 0.75 1.18
CA ARG A 61 -3.62 1.93 0.52
C ARG A 61 -5.03 2.24 1.04
N THR A 62 -5.87 1.22 1.17
CA THR A 62 -7.23 1.37 1.74
C THR A 62 -7.20 1.86 3.18
N LEU A 63 -6.28 1.34 4.01
CA LEU A 63 -6.10 1.81 5.37
C LEU A 63 -5.61 3.26 5.42
N ALA A 64 -4.64 3.62 4.57
CA ALA A 64 -4.12 4.98 4.45
C ALA A 64 -5.22 5.98 4.04
N LEU A 65 -6.08 5.61 3.09
CA LEU A 65 -7.24 6.43 2.70
C LEU A 65 -8.22 6.62 3.88
N TYR A 66 -8.44 5.59 4.69
CA TYR A 66 -9.38 5.66 5.81
C TYR A 66 -8.85 6.49 6.99
N VAL A 67 -7.55 6.42 7.26
CA VAL A 67 -6.91 7.07 8.43
C VAL A 67 -6.41 8.47 8.10
N MET A 68 -5.82 8.66 6.92
CA MET A 68 -5.16 9.92 6.54
C MET A 68 -5.97 10.75 5.55
N HIS A 69 -7.04 10.20 4.96
CA HIS A 69 -7.90 10.79 3.92
C HIS A 69 -7.18 11.14 2.60
N ASP A 70 -6.05 11.85 2.66
CA ASP A 70 -5.14 12.18 1.56
C ASP A 70 -3.74 12.52 2.13
N GLY A 71 -2.65 12.15 1.44
CA GLY A 71 -1.30 12.53 1.86
C GLY A 71 -0.17 11.69 1.23
N PRO A 72 1.11 12.03 1.50
CA PRO A 72 2.27 11.46 0.82
C PRO A 72 2.35 9.92 0.91
N ALA A 73 1.90 9.35 2.03
CA ALA A 73 1.83 7.91 2.24
C ALA A 73 0.78 7.23 1.34
N PHE A 74 -0.38 7.86 1.18
CA PHE A 74 -1.42 7.36 0.27
C PHE A 74 -0.94 7.44 -1.19
N ASP A 75 -0.31 8.54 -1.58
CA ASP A 75 0.23 8.71 -2.94
C ASP A 75 1.33 7.68 -3.25
N ALA A 76 2.24 7.44 -2.30
CA ALA A 76 3.29 6.43 -2.43
C ALA A 76 2.71 5.02 -2.59
N LEU A 77 1.68 4.66 -1.80
CA LEU A 77 0.99 3.38 -1.89
C LEU A 77 0.21 3.24 -3.20
N ASN A 78 -0.42 4.32 -3.69
CA ASN A 78 -1.12 4.30 -4.96
C ASN A 78 -0.15 4.13 -6.14
N ALA A 79 0.94 4.90 -6.18
CA ALA A 79 1.97 4.76 -7.20
C ALA A 79 2.61 3.36 -7.21
N ALA A 80 2.90 2.80 -6.03
CA ALA A 80 3.42 1.45 -5.92
C ALA A 80 2.45 0.39 -6.44
N TYR A 81 1.14 0.54 -6.14
CA TYR A 81 0.12 -0.37 -6.64
C TYR A 81 0.06 -0.36 -8.18
N ASP A 82 0.04 0.83 -8.78
CA ASP A 82 -0.06 0.98 -10.24
C ASP A 82 1.18 0.42 -10.95
N GLU A 83 2.37 0.63 -10.40
CA GLU A 83 3.61 0.06 -10.93
C GLU A 83 3.60 -1.47 -10.91
N MET A 84 3.16 -2.07 -9.80
CA MET A 84 3.05 -3.53 -9.67
C MET A 84 1.96 -4.10 -10.59
N TRP A 85 0.84 -3.37 -10.77
CA TRP A 85 -0.20 -3.76 -11.70
C TRP A 85 0.32 -3.80 -13.15
N LYS A 86 1.06 -2.77 -13.56
CA LYS A 86 1.67 -2.72 -14.88
C LYS A 86 2.67 -3.86 -15.08
N ALA A 87 3.56 -4.11 -14.12
CA ALA A 87 4.52 -5.21 -14.20
C ALA A 87 3.85 -6.60 -14.27
N GLN A 88 2.73 -6.79 -13.58
CA GLN A 88 1.93 -8.01 -13.66
C GLN A 88 1.33 -8.20 -15.06
N LEU A 89 0.80 -7.14 -15.68
CA LEU A 89 0.26 -7.19 -17.03
C LEU A 89 1.33 -7.55 -18.05
N GLU A 90 2.48 -6.87 -18.02
CA GLU A 90 3.62 -7.16 -18.91
C GLU A 90 4.08 -8.62 -18.77
N ALA A 91 4.21 -9.12 -17.55
CA ALA A 91 4.62 -10.50 -17.32
C ALA A 91 3.56 -11.52 -17.81
N THR A 92 2.27 -11.16 -17.77
CA THR A 92 1.18 -11.99 -18.31
C THR A 92 1.21 -12.00 -19.83
N GLU A 93 1.40 -10.84 -20.47
CA GLU A 93 1.51 -10.72 -21.94
C GLU A 93 2.71 -11.51 -22.49
N GLU A 94 3.81 -11.55 -21.75
CA GLU A 94 5.01 -12.33 -22.06
C GLU A 94 4.87 -13.83 -21.75
N GLY A 95 3.74 -14.28 -21.20
CA GLY A 95 3.50 -15.67 -20.82
C GLY A 95 4.38 -16.18 -19.67
N ARG A 96 4.97 -15.26 -18.88
CA ARG A 96 5.77 -15.61 -17.70
C ARG A 96 4.90 -16.03 -16.51
N VAL A 97 3.67 -15.54 -16.44
CA VAL A 97 2.69 -15.78 -15.35
C VAL A 97 1.27 -15.90 -15.88
#